data_AF-A0A453FEL3-F1
#
_entry.id   AF-A0A453FEL3-F1
#
_cell.length_a   1.000
_cell.length_b   1.000
_cell.length_c   1.000
_cell.angle_alpha   90.00
_cell.angle_beta   90.00
_cell.angle_gamma   90.00
#
_symmetry.space_group_name_H-M   'P 1'
#
loop_
_entity.id
_entity.type
_entity.pdbx_description
1 polymer ?
#
loop_
_entity_poly.entity_id
_entity_poly.type
_entity_poly.pdbx_seq_one_letter_code
_entity_poly.pdbx_strand_id
1 'polypeptide(L)'
;ALLTRTNHLTGVQYKDDPTILAWELMNEPRCISDPSGNTLQRWIEEMAGYVKSIDRRHLLTVGTEGFYGPTSPPEKLSVNPGHWFNNYGLDFIRNSKISDIDFASVHLYPDTWLLHADLEEKLKFVTQWVSSHFEDGDTELGGKPVVLTEFGLSHLVKGFEQSQRDAFYKSVYDIVHASAKRGGAGAGAIVWQLAAEDMEEYHDGFAIVPSETPSMQKLLTEQSCRLAALRHGEEEAKRILKAVCG
;
A
#
# COMPACT_ATOMS: atom_id res chain seq x y z
N ALA A 1 -10.52 -7.69 21.86
CA ALA A 1 -11.51 -8.74 21.49
C ALA A 1 -11.12 -9.47 20.21
N LEU A 2 -10.78 -8.76 19.12
CA LEU A 2 -10.45 -9.39 17.82
C LEU A 2 -9.15 -10.21 17.85
N LEU A 3 -8.03 -9.66 18.33
CA LEU A 3 -6.73 -10.35 18.37
C LEU A 3 -6.78 -11.68 19.14
N THR A 4 -7.58 -11.74 20.21
CA THR A 4 -7.74 -12.93 21.06
C THR A 4 -8.95 -13.79 20.67
N ARG A 5 -9.61 -13.50 19.55
CA ARG A 5 -10.73 -14.29 19.05
C ARG A 5 -10.23 -15.66 18.65
N THR A 6 -10.88 -16.71 19.14
CA THR A 6 -10.71 -18.06 18.62
C THR A 6 -11.53 -18.23 17.34
N ASN A 7 -10.86 -18.57 16.24
CA ASN A 7 -11.52 -18.97 15.02
C ASN A 7 -12.35 -20.24 15.30
N HIS A 8 -13.65 -20.20 15.04
CA HIS A 8 -14.53 -21.34 15.32
C HIS A 8 -14.35 -22.51 14.34
N LEU A 9 -13.71 -22.27 13.18
CA LEU A 9 -13.41 -23.31 12.19
C LEU A 9 -12.09 -24.01 12.49
N THR A 10 -11.03 -23.25 12.80
CA THR A 10 -9.69 -23.81 13.01
C THR A 10 -9.36 -24.08 14.49
N GLY A 11 -10.10 -23.47 15.42
CA GLY A 11 -9.81 -23.50 16.85
C GLY A 11 -8.59 -22.66 17.28
N VAL A 12 -7.95 -21.96 16.34
CA VAL A 12 -6.75 -21.14 16.58
C VAL A 12 -7.15 -19.71 16.97
N GLN A 13 -6.47 -19.11 17.95
CA GLN A 13 -6.65 -17.68 18.24
C GLN A 13 -6.01 -16.84 17.15
N TYR A 14 -6.64 -15.73 16.74
CA TYR A 14 -6.13 -14.90 15.64
C TYR A 14 -4.69 -14.43 15.87
N LYS A 15 -4.32 -14.08 17.11
CA LYS A 15 -2.93 -13.73 17.49
C LYS A 15 -1.90 -14.85 17.32
N ASP A 16 -2.33 -16.09 17.12
CA ASP A 16 -1.49 -17.27 16.90
C ASP A 16 -1.71 -17.91 15.51
N ASP A 17 -2.55 -17.32 14.64
CA ASP A 17 -2.87 -17.86 13.31
C ASP A 17 -1.94 -17.27 12.22
N PRO A 18 -0.98 -18.05 11.68
CA PRO A 18 0.00 -17.56 10.70
C PRO A 18 -0.61 -17.22 9.34
N THR A 19 -1.91 -17.47 9.14
CA THR A 19 -2.65 -16.99 7.96
C THR A 19 -2.73 -15.45 7.94
N ILE A 20 -2.76 -14.81 9.10
CA ILE A 20 -2.75 -13.35 9.23
C ILE A 20 -1.31 -12.89 9.02
N LEU A 21 -1.07 -11.97 8.10
CA LEU A 21 0.26 -11.39 7.88
C LEU A 21 0.54 -10.24 8.84
N ALA A 22 -0.42 -9.33 8.96
CA ALA A 22 -0.31 -8.12 9.77
C ALA A 22 -1.66 -7.67 10.33
N TRP A 23 -1.57 -6.85 11.37
CA TRP A 23 -2.63 -5.95 11.79
C TRP A 23 -2.40 -4.56 11.19
N GLU A 24 -3.49 -3.85 10.93
CA GLU A 24 -3.50 -2.44 10.57
C GLU A 24 -4.29 -1.67 11.64
N LEU A 25 -3.77 -0.54 12.11
CA LEU A 25 -4.42 0.23 13.17
C LEU A 25 -5.71 0.89 12.69
N MET A 26 -5.68 1.55 11.54
CA MET A 26 -6.82 2.26 10.96
C MET A 26 -6.57 2.50 9.48
N ASN A 27 -7.60 2.31 8.66
CA ASN A 27 -7.56 2.72 7.26
C ASN A 27 -7.58 4.25 7.13
N GLU A 28 -6.63 4.81 6.40
CA GLU A 28 -6.50 6.24 6.05
C GLU A 28 -6.76 7.22 7.23
N PRO A 29 -6.05 7.08 8.37
CA PRO A 29 -6.30 7.94 9.52
C PRO A 29 -5.90 9.38 9.20
N ARG A 30 -6.83 10.33 9.38
CA ARG A 30 -6.57 11.77 9.24
C ARG A 30 -6.97 12.52 10.50
N CYS A 31 -6.20 13.53 10.88
CA CYS A 31 -6.47 14.42 12.01
C CYS A 31 -6.38 15.90 11.57
N ILE A 32 -7.31 16.31 10.70
CA ILE A 32 -7.35 17.66 10.10
C ILE A 32 -7.47 18.76 11.18
N SER A 33 -8.08 18.45 12.34
CA SER A 33 -8.19 19.38 13.47
C SER A 33 -6.87 19.64 14.19
N ASP A 34 -5.84 18.83 13.98
CA ASP A 34 -4.50 19.02 14.51
C ASP A 34 -3.43 18.83 13.41
N PRO A 35 -3.20 19.86 12.57
CA PRO A 35 -2.20 19.83 11.51
C PRO A 35 -0.76 19.62 12.00
N SER A 36 -0.48 19.77 13.31
CA SER A 36 0.84 19.47 13.86
C SER A 36 1.17 17.97 13.85
N GLY A 37 0.17 17.11 13.63
CA GLY A 37 0.28 15.66 13.62
C GLY A 37 0.50 15.03 15.00
N ASN A 38 0.53 15.83 16.07
CA ASN A 38 0.83 15.35 17.42
C ASN A 38 -0.28 14.46 17.99
N THR A 39 -1.54 14.80 17.72
CA THR A 39 -2.68 14.00 18.18
C THR A 39 -2.68 12.62 17.55
N LEU A 40 -2.53 12.54 16.23
CA LEU A 40 -2.46 11.25 15.54
C LEU A 40 -1.21 10.47 15.95
N GLN A 41 -0.04 11.11 16.05
CA GLN A 41 1.18 10.46 16.50
C GLN A 41 1.01 9.77 17.87
N ARG A 42 0.48 10.49 18.87
CA ARG A 42 0.28 9.91 20.22
C ARG A 42 -0.68 8.73 20.19
N TRP A 43 -1.74 8.83 19.38
CA TRP A 43 -2.68 7.74 19.20
C TRP A 43 -2.03 6.51 18.57
N ILE A 44 -1.19 6.70 17.53
CA ILE A 44 -0.46 5.59 16.90
C ILE A 44 0.50 4.93 17.90
N GLU A 45 1.28 5.73 18.66
CA GLU A 45 2.20 5.21 19.69
C GLU A 45 1.47 4.39 20.76
N GLU A 46 0.34 4.90 21.27
CA GLU A 46 -0.48 4.21 22.26
C GLU A 46 -1.06 2.91 21.71
N MET A 47 -1.69 2.95 20.54
CA MET A 47 -2.39 1.80 19.98
C MET A 47 -1.43 0.74 19.44
N ALA A 48 -0.28 1.14 18.90
CA ALA A 48 0.76 0.21 18.48
C ALA A 48 1.33 -0.57 19.68
N GLY A 49 1.68 0.15 20.75
CA GLY A 49 2.14 -0.48 21.99
C GLY A 49 1.08 -1.39 22.61
N TYR A 50 -0.19 -0.98 22.57
CA TYR A 50 -1.30 -1.81 23.05
C TYR A 50 -1.47 -3.10 22.23
N VAL A 51 -1.48 -3.02 20.90
CA VAL A 51 -1.55 -4.20 20.02
C VAL A 51 -0.38 -5.13 20.28
N LYS A 52 0.86 -4.62 20.30
CA LYS A 52 2.07 -5.39 20.58
C LYS A 52 2.15 -5.94 22.01
N SER A 53 1.38 -5.40 22.95
CA SER A 53 1.26 -6.00 24.29
C SER A 53 0.44 -7.29 24.28
N ILE A 54 -0.48 -7.44 23.32
CA ILE A 54 -1.38 -8.60 23.19
C ILE A 54 -0.82 -9.62 22.18
N ASP A 55 -0.31 -9.14 21.06
CA ASP A 55 0.20 -9.94 19.94
C ASP A 55 1.58 -9.43 19.50
N ARG A 56 2.61 -10.25 19.74
CA ARG A 56 4.00 -9.99 19.32
C ARG A 56 4.45 -10.83 18.13
N ARG A 57 3.55 -11.65 17.57
CA ARG A 57 3.88 -12.56 16.46
C ARG A 57 3.63 -11.90 15.11
N HIS A 58 2.49 -11.23 14.97
CA HIS A 58 2.11 -10.58 13.72
C HIS A 58 2.78 -9.23 13.53
N LEU A 59 2.96 -8.88 12.26
CA LEU A 59 3.39 -7.55 11.86
C LEU A 59 2.29 -6.52 12.17
N LEU A 60 2.66 -5.26 12.27
CA LEU A 60 1.77 -4.14 12.49
C LEU A 60 2.15 -2.98 11.58
N THR A 61 1.16 -2.40 10.92
CA THR A 61 1.26 -1.13 10.20
C THR A 61 0.21 -0.14 10.70
N VAL A 62 0.37 1.12 10.32
CA VAL A 62 -0.57 2.16 10.67
C VAL A 62 -1.81 2.11 9.77
N GLY A 63 -1.64 1.97 8.45
CA GLY A 63 -2.71 2.12 7.44
C GLY A 63 -2.82 3.52 6.84
N THR A 64 -1.72 4.29 6.86
CA THR A 64 -1.69 5.64 6.27
C THR A 64 -1.66 5.63 4.75
N GLU A 65 -2.22 6.68 4.17
CA GLU A 65 -2.05 7.00 2.74
C GLU A 65 -0.60 7.38 2.38
N GLY A 66 0.20 7.83 3.35
CA GLY A 66 1.60 8.20 3.16
C GLY A 66 1.88 9.71 3.09
N PHE A 67 0.92 10.59 3.39
CA PHE A 67 1.20 12.03 3.32
C PHE A 67 2.34 12.45 4.25
N TYR A 68 3.26 13.25 3.71
CA TYR A 68 4.31 13.90 4.48
C TYR A 68 3.70 15.02 5.33
N GLY A 69 4.25 15.18 6.53
CA GLY A 69 3.70 16.04 7.56
C GLY A 69 4.65 17.16 7.99
N PRO A 70 4.25 17.98 8.98
CA PRO A 70 4.95 19.19 9.37
C PRO A 70 6.38 18.96 9.91
N THR A 71 6.74 17.73 10.28
CA THR A 71 8.11 17.40 10.73
C THR A 71 8.97 16.86 9.59
N SER A 72 8.38 16.59 8.43
CA SER A 72 9.11 16.19 7.23
C SER A 72 9.88 17.37 6.62
N PRO A 73 11.04 17.13 5.98
CA PRO A 73 11.77 18.18 5.27
C PRO A 73 10.93 18.87 4.18
N PRO A 74 11.17 20.15 3.86
CA PRO A 74 10.40 20.89 2.85
C PRO A 74 10.32 20.21 1.47
N GLU A 75 11.39 19.53 1.05
CA GLU A 75 11.43 18.76 -0.19
C GLU A 75 10.42 17.60 -0.17
N LYS A 76 10.20 16.95 0.98
CA LYS A 76 9.23 15.87 1.12
C LYS A 76 7.79 16.40 1.11
N LEU A 77 7.55 17.58 1.68
CA LEU A 77 6.25 18.25 1.57
C LEU A 77 5.85 18.54 0.12
N SER A 78 6.83 18.74 -0.78
CA SER A 78 6.56 18.94 -2.21
C SER A 78 6.20 17.66 -2.98
N VAL A 79 6.38 16.48 -2.37
CA VAL A 79 6.00 15.18 -2.94
C VAL A 79 4.50 14.92 -2.75
N ASN A 80 3.85 15.54 -1.76
CA ASN A 80 2.42 15.42 -1.56
C ASN A 80 1.63 15.89 -2.81
N PRO A 81 0.43 15.34 -3.07
CA PRO A 81 -0.35 15.68 -4.27
C PRO A 81 -0.76 17.17 -4.35
N GLY A 82 -0.68 17.87 -3.23
CA GLY A 82 -0.89 19.31 -3.14
C GLY A 82 -0.64 19.82 -1.71
N HIS A 83 -0.46 21.12 -1.56
CA HIS A 83 -0.12 21.74 -0.27
C HIS A 83 -1.15 21.46 0.85
N TRP A 84 -2.42 21.26 0.49
CA TRP A 84 -3.48 20.98 1.47
C TRP A 84 -3.27 19.66 2.23
N PHE A 85 -2.67 18.66 1.58
CA PHE A 85 -2.40 17.34 2.17
C PHE A 85 -1.39 17.41 3.32
N ASN A 86 -0.52 18.43 3.32
CA ASN A 86 0.44 18.68 4.42
C ASN A 86 -0.24 18.94 5.77
N ASN A 87 -1.55 19.25 5.76
CA ASN A 87 -2.31 19.65 6.95
C ASN A 87 -3.33 18.58 7.39
N TYR A 88 -3.21 17.34 6.91
CA TYR A 88 -4.13 16.25 7.28
C TYR A 88 -3.81 15.61 8.63
N GLY A 89 -2.83 16.15 9.37
CA GLY A 89 -2.41 15.62 10.66
C GLY A 89 -1.65 14.28 10.58
N LEU A 90 -1.25 13.89 9.36
CA LEU A 90 -0.39 12.74 9.06
C LEU A 90 1.06 13.21 8.91
N ASP A 91 2.00 12.32 9.21
CA ASP A 91 3.42 12.52 8.93
C ASP A 91 4.08 11.17 8.70
N PHE A 92 4.14 10.73 7.44
CA PHE A 92 4.60 9.39 7.04
C PHE A 92 5.88 8.94 7.77
N ILE A 93 6.94 9.75 7.69
CA ILE A 93 8.24 9.41 8.28
C ILE A 93 8.10 9.26 9.80
N ARG A 94 7.48 10.23 10.47
CA ARG A 94 7.33 10.21 11.93
C ARG A 94 6.43 9.06 12.41
N ASN A 95 5.32 8.82 11.72
CA ASN A 95 4.37 7.76 12.05
C ASN A 95 5.01 6.38 11.87
N SER A 96 5.74 6.16 10.78
CA SER A 96 6.37 4.87 10.49
C SER A 96 7.68 4.63 11.25
N LYS A 97 8.31 5.66 11.85
CA LYS A 97 9.51 5.51 12.70
C LYS A 97 9.26 4.82 14.05
N ILE A 98 8.00 4.71 14.49
CA ILE A 98 7.63 4.05 15.75
C ILE A 98 8.13 2.60 15.76
N SER A 99 8.78 2.16 16.85
CA SER A 99 9.41 0.83 16.91
C SER A 99 8.43 -0.34 16.84
N ASP A 100 7.21 -0.13 17.30
CA ASP A 100 6.13 -1.13 17.27
C ASP A 100 5.45 -1.25 15.89
N ILE A 101 5.78 -0.37 14.95
CA ILE A 101 5.35 -0.44 13.54
C ILE A 101 6.43 -1.17 12.73
N ASP A 102 6.09 -2.31 12.14
CA ASP A 102 7.07 -3.20 11.48
C ASP A 102 7.29 -2.87 10.00
N PHE A 103 6.29 -2.32 9.33
CA PHE A 103 6.39 -1.85 7.94
C PHE A 103 5.53 -0.61 7.73
N ALA A 104 5.83 0.16 6.70
CA ALA A 104 5.08 1.36 6.35
C ALA A 104 4.07 1.06 5.23
N SER A 105 2.88 1.64 5.34
CA SER A 105 1.82 1.60 4.33
C SER A 105 1.75 2.92 3.57
N VAL A 106 1.48 2.85 2.28
CA VAL A 106 1.28 4.00 1.39
C VAL A 106 0.12 3.67 0.45
N HIS A 107 -0.74 4.65 0.17
CA HIS A 107 -1.83 4.53 -0.80
C HIS A 107 -1.52 5.37 -2.05
N LEU A 108 -2.25 5.16 -3.14
CA LEU A 108 -2.07 5.92 -4.38
C LEU A 108 -3.34 6.01 -5.23
N TYR A 109 -3.91 7.21 -5.29
CA TYR A 109 -5.12 7.50 -6.09
C TYR A 109 -4.99 8.79 -6.90
N PRO A 110 -4.25 8.80 -8.02
CA PRO A 110 -4.03 10.01 -8.81
C PRO A 110 -5.30 10.63 -9.38
N ASP A 111 -6.34 9.82 -9.67
CA ASP A 111 -7.61 10.35 -10.20
C ASP A 111 -8.38 11.18 -9.19
N THR A 112 -8.25 10.87 -7.89
CA THR A 112 -8.91 11.62 -6.82
C THR A 112 -8.05 12.76 -6.30
N TRP A 113 -6.74 12.61 -6.34
CA TRP A 113 -5.80 13.60 -5.80
C TRP A 113 -5.42 14.67 -6.81
N LEU A 114 -5.36 14.32 -8.10
CA LEU A 114 -4.94 15.18 -9.20
C LEU A 114 -6.09 15.37 -10.21
N LEU A 115 -7.17 16.01 -9.76
CA LEU A 115 -8.45 16.12 -10.50
C LEU A 115 -8.36 16.69 -11.93
N HIS A 116 -7.29 17.42 -12.24
CA HIS A 116 -7.07 18.08 -13.53
C HIS A 116 -5.87 17.54 -14.29
N ALA A 117 -5.18 16.53 -13.76
CA ALA A 117 -3.99 15.99 -14.38
C ALA A 117 -4.35 15.03 -15.52
N ASP A 118 -3.59 15.12 -16.61
CA ASP A 118 -3.62 14.11 -17.66
C ASP A 118 -2.85 12.84 -17.26
N LEU A 119 -2.82 11.83 -18.13
CA LEU A 119 -2.13 10.58 -17.84
C LEU A 119 -0.62 10.78 -17.65
N GLU A 120 0.01 11.65 -18.42
CA GLU A 120 1.47 11.87 -18.35
C GLU A 120 1.83 12.49 -17.00
N GLU A 121 1.08 13.50 -16.56
CA GLU A 121 1.21 14.14 -15.26
C GLU A 121 0.98 13.15 -14.12
N LYS A 122 -0.06 12.31 -14.22
CA LYS A 122 -0.32 11.24 -13.24
C LYS A 122 0.84 10.25 -13.17
N LEU A 123 1.39 9.78 -14.29
CA LEU A 123 2.51 8.84 -14.29
C LEU A 123 3.80 9.44 -13.72
N LYS A 124 4.06 10.73 -13.96
CA LYS A 124 5.15 11.47 -13.31
C LYS A 124 4.96 11.50 -11.79
N PHE A 125 3.75 11.83 -11.34
CA PHE A 125 3.41 11.81 -9.92
C PHE A 125 3.58 10.41 -9.31
N VAL A 126 3.10 9.36 -9.96
CA VAL A 126 3.28 7.96 -9.50
C VAL A 126 4.75 7.64 -9.30
N THR A 127 5.59 7.99 -10.27
CA THR A 127 7.03 7.73 -10.20
C THR A 127 7.66 8.44 -9.01
N GLN A 128 7.33 9.73 -8.83
CA GLN A 128 7.85 10.53 -7.73
C GLN A 128 7.34 10.03 -6.37
N TRP A 129 6.03 9.81 -6.25
CA TRP A 129 5.35 9.37 -5.04
C TRP A 129 5.89 8.04 -4.55
N VAL A 130 5.81 6.99 -5.38
CA VAL A 130 6.20 5.64 -4.97
C VAL A 130 7.70 5.55 -4.70
N SER A 131 8.54 6.16 -5.55
CA SER A 131 10.00 6.10 -5.35
C SER A 131 10.43 6.85 -4.08
N SER A 132 9.86 8.02 -3.80
CA SER A 132 10.21 8.80 -2.60
C SER A 132 9.93 8.04 -1.31
N HIS A 133 8.79 7.34 -1.24
CA HIS A 133 8.44 6.55 -0.06
C HIS A 133 9.34 5.33 0.11
N PHE A 134 9.72 4.67 -0.98
CA PHE A 134 10.66 3.55 -0.92
C PHE A 134 12.06 4.01 -0.49
N GLU A 135 12.51 5.16 -0.99
CA GLU A 135 13.77 5.78 -0.55
C GLU A 135 13.74 6.15 0.94
N ASP A 136 12.61 6.63 1.47
CA ASP A 136 12.45 6.87 2.91
C ASP A 136 12.45 5.57 3.71
N GLY A 137 11.89 4.48 3.16
CA GLY A 137 12.07 3.13 3.71
C GLY A 137 13.54 2.76 3.86
N ASP A 138 14.33 2.97 2.80
CA ASP A 138 15.77 2.68 2.76
C ASP A 138 16.58 3.55 3.73
N THR A 139 16.23 4.82 3.86
CA THR A 139 17.08 5.83 4.51
C THR A 139 16.53 6.29 5.86
N GLU A 140 15.30 6.83 5.87
CA GLU A 140 14.68 7.44 7.05
C GLU A 140 14.12 6.41 8.02
N LEU A 141 13.61 5.28 7.52
CA LEU A 141 12.98 4.25 8.32
C LEU A 141 13.92 3.10 8.70
N GLY A 142 15.22 3.23 8.40
CA GLY A 142 16.24 2.24 8.79
C GLY A 142 16.07 0.89 8.09
N GLY A 143 15.60 0.89 6.84
CA GLY A 143 15.38 -0.32 6.04
C GLY A 143 14.04 -1.01 6.33
N LYS A 144 13.09 -0.36 7.01
CA LYS A 144 11.74 -0.91 7.15
C LYS A 144 11.09 -1.09 5.77
N PRO A 145 10.43 -2.23 5.52
CA PRO A 145 9.66 -2.43 4.30
C PRO A 145 8.59 -1.35 4.12
N VAL A 146 8.36 -0.95 2.87
CA VAL A 146 7.27 -0.07 2.49
C VAL A 146 6.39 -0.80 1.48
N VAL A 147 5.10 -0.88 1.78
CA VAL A 147 4.11 -1.57 0.96
C VAL A 147 3.10 -0.56 0.46
N LEU A 148 2.83 -0.59 -0.84
CA LEU A 148 1.72 0.16 -1.41
C LEU A 148 0.43 -0.63 -1.13
N THR A 149 -0.22 -0.36 0.00
CA THR A 149 -1.34 -1.17 0.52
C THR A 149 -2.65 -0.91 -0.20
N GLU A 150 -2.75 0.20 -0.92
CA GLU A 150 -3.83 0.47 -1.86
C GLU A 150 -3.31 1.27 -3.05
N PHE A 151 -3.77 0.93 -4.25
CA PHE A 151 -3.64 1.81 -5.40
C PHE A 151 -4.66 1.49 -6.47
N GLY A 152 -5.08 2.52 -7.21
CA GLY A 152 -6.06 2.36 -8.27
C GLY A 152 -6.17 3.55 -9.22
N LEU A 153 -6.67 3.27 -10.43
CA LEU A 153 -7.06 4.27 -11.43
C LEU A 153 -8.52 4.00 -11.81
N SER A 154 -9.41 4.93 -11.54
CA SER A 154 -10.86 4.77 -11.70
C SER A 154 -11.24 4.73 -13.18
N HIS A 155 -12.26 3.95 -13.53
CA HIS A 155 -12.83 3.98 -14.88
C HIS A 155 -13.92 5.07 -15.02
N LEU A 156 -14.27 5.75 -13.91
CA LEU A 156 -15.28 6.80 -13.89
C LEU A 156 -14.74 8.17 -14.32
N VAL A 157 -13.42 8.31 -14.49
CA VAL A 157 -12.83 9.54 -15.04
C VAL A 157 -13.23 9.72 -16.50
N LYS A 158 -13.55 10.97 -16.87
CA LYS A 158 -13.98 11.31 -18.23
C LYS A 158 -12.87 10.98 -19.24
N GLY A 159 -13.23 10.24 -20.29
CA GLY A 159 -12.29 9.85 -21.34
C GLY A 159 -11.38 8.68 -20.94
N PHE A 160 -11.82 7.87 -19.97
CA PHE A 160 -11.13 6.66 -19.57
C PHE A 160 -11.02 5.66 -20.74
N GLU A 161 -9.80 5.18 -20.95
CA GLU A 161 -9.50 4.04 -21.79
C GLU A 161 -8.76 3.01 -20.95
N GLN A 162 -9.09 1.72 -21.10
CA GLN A 162 -8.48 0.65 -20.30
C GLN A 162 -6.94 0.64 -20.40
N SER A 163 -6.37 1.05 -21.54
CA SER A 163 -4.93 1.18 -21.75
C SER A 163 -4.25 2.17 -20.78
N GLN A 164 -4.98 3.17 -20.29
CA GLN A 164 -4.48 4.13 -19.29
C GLN A 164 -4.31 3.46 -17.93
N ARG A 165 -5.27 2.62 -17.54
CA ARG A 165 -5.20 1.79 -16.33
C ARG A 165 -4.04 0.80 -16.45
N ASP A 166 -3.94 0.09 -17.57
CA ASP A 166 -2.84 -0.85 -17.81
C ASP A 166 -1.46 -0.15 -17.68
N ALA A 167 -1.30 1.05 -18.25
CA ALA A 167 -0.07 1.83 -18.16
C ALA A 167 0.25 2.27 -16.73
N PHE A 168 -0.76 2.74 -15.98
CA PHE A 168 -0.62 3.11 -14.57
C PHE A 168 -0.19 1.93 -13.70
N TYR A 169 -0.89 0.80 -13.79
CA TYR A 169 -0.56 -0.42 -13.01
C TYR A 169 0.82 -0.95 -13.36
N LYS A 170 1.18 -0.97 -14.66
CA LYS A 170 2.52 -1.36 -15.10
C LYS A 170 3.60 -0.45 -14.49
N SER A 171 3.38 0.86 -14.45
CA SER A 171 4.33 1.81 -13.86
C SER A 171 4.58 1.53 -12.37
N VAL A 172 3.50 1.38 -11.59
CA VAL A 172 3.59 1.02 -10.16
C VAL A 172 4.37 -0.29 -9.98
N TYR A 173 3.99 -1.33 -10.71
CA TYR A 173 4.63 -2.63 -10.62
C TYR A 173 6.11 -2.58 -10.97
N ASP A 174 6.49 -1.83 -12.01
CA ASP A 174 7.89 -1.71 -12.43
C ASP A 174 8.75 -1.03 -11.36
N ILE A 175 8.21 -0.02 -10.66
CA ILE A 175 8.91 0.66 -9.55
C ILE A 175 9.08 -0.31 -8.37
N VAL A 176 8.02 -1.03 -7.99
CA VAL A 176 8.06 -2.06 -6.92
C VAL A 176 9.10 -3.13 -7.23
N HIS A 177 9.06 -3.70 -8.44
CA HIS A 177 9.99 -4.73 -8.85
C HIS A 177 11.43 -4.20 -8.94
N ALA A 178 11.64 -2.97 -9.42
CA ALA A 178 12.96 -2.35 -9.45
C ALA A 178 13.53 -2.14 -8.04
N SER A 179 12.68 -1.82 -7.05
CA SER A 179 13.08 -1.73 -5.63
C SER A 179 13.43 -3.09 -5.07
N ALA A 180 12.55 -4.09 -5.22
CA ALA A 180 12.79 -5.43 -4.73
C ALA A 180 14.06 -6.05 -5.34
N LYS A 181 14.29 -5.86 -6.65
CA LYS A 181 15.46 -6.40 -7.37
C LYS A 181 16.79 -5.86 -6.85
N ARG A 182 16.83 -4.60 -6.38
CA ARG A 182 18.04 -3.99 -5.79
C ARG A 182 18.15 -4.22 -4.28
N GLY A 183 17.20 -4.95 -3.67
CA GLY A 183 17.14 -5.16 -2.22
C GLY A 183 16.71 -3.92 -1.43
N GLY A 184 16.00 -2.97 -2.07
CA GLY A 184 15.46 -1.79 -1.41
C GLY A 184 14.13 -2.05 -0.69
N ALA A 185 13.62 -1.04 0.01
CA ALA A 185 12.50 -1.15 0.93
C ALA A 185 11.13 -1.43 0.29
N GLY A 186 10.95 -1.14 -1.00
CA GLY A 186 9.71 -1.44 -1.72
C GLY A 186 9.41 -2.94 -1.73
N ALA A 187 8.41 -3.35 -0.95
CA ALA A 187 8.17 -4.75 -0.58
C ALA A 187 6.90 -5.37 -1.18
N GLY A 188 6.05 -4.56 -1.81
CA GLY A 188 4.83 -5.06 -2.46
C GLY A 188 3.87 -3.96 -2.85
N ALA A 189 2.82 -4.36 -3.58
CA ALA A 189 1.69 -3.51 -3.91
C ALA A 189 0.40 -4.33 -3.91
N ILE A 190 -0.67 -3.77 -3.37
CA ILE A 190 -2.00 -4.39 -3.21
C ILE A 190 -3.01 -3.49 -3.93
N VAL A 191 -3.73 -4.08 -4.88
CA VAL A 191 -4.66 -3.33 -5.75
C VAL A 191 -5.94 -2.99 -4.99
N TRP A 192 -6.46 -1.79 -5.21
CA TRP A 192 -7.83 -1.44 -4.87
C TRP A 192 -8.68 -1.45 -6.15
N GLN A 193 -9.65 -2.34 -6.31
CA GLN A 193 -9.91 -3.54 -5.49
C GLN A 193 -10.18 -4.74 -6.39
N LEU A 194 -9.86 -5.94 -5.91
CA LEU A 194 -10.28 -7.16 -6.61
C LEU A 194 -11.76 -7.43 -6.31
N ALA A 195 -12.51 -7.75 -7.35
CA ALA A 195 -13.91 -8.16 -7.26
C ALA A 195 -14.12 -9.52 -7.93
N ALA A 196 -15.15 -10.23 -7.50
CA ALA A 196 -15.65 -11.41 -8.19
C ALA A 196 -16.67 -11.01 -9.26
N GLU A 197 -16.97 -11.95 -10.16
CA GLU A 197 -18.09 -11.83 -11.10
C GLU A 197 -19.41 -11.62 -10.35
N ASP A 198 -20.37 -10.94 -10.99
CA ASP A 198 -21.70 -10.64 -10.46
C ASP A 198 -21.72 -9.78 -9.16
N MET A 199 -20.68 -8.95 -8.94
CA MET A 199 -20.56 -8.04 -7.79
C MET A 199 -20.61 -6.55 -8.17
N GLU A 200 -21.20 -6.20 -9.31
CA GLU A 200 -21.14 -4.84 -9.87
C GLU A 200 -21.73 -3.78 -8.96
N GLU A 201 -22.69 -4.14 -8.10
CA GLU A 201 -23.30 -3.24 -7.11
C GLU A 201 -22.31 -2.74 -6.03
N TYR A 202 -21.17 -3.41 -5.87
CA TYR A 202 -20.10 -3.04 -4.94
C TYR A 202 -18.95 -2.29 -5.63
N HIS A 203 -19.01 -2.11 -6.95
CA HIS A 203 -17.96 -1.45 -7.70
C HIS A 203 -18.01 0.07 -7.49
N ASP A 204 -16.85 0.65 -7.16
CA ASP A 204 -16.66 2.08 -6.87
C ASP A 204 -15.89 2.82 -7.98
N GLY A 205 -15.75 2.19 -9.15
CA GLY A 205 -14.94 2.69 -10.25
C GLY A 205 -13.54 2.07 -10.32
N PHE A 206 -13.04 1.44 -9.25
CA PHE A 206 -11.69 0.89 -9.21
C PHE A 206 -11.63 -0.63 -9.34
N ALA A 207 -12.77 -1.32 -9.16
CA ALA A 207 -12.87 -2.77 -9.21
C ALA A 207 -12.18 -3.38 -10.45
N ILE A 208 -11.44 -4.47 -10.21
CA ILE A 208 -10.85 -5.35 -11.20
C ILE A 208 -11.47 -6.73 -10.99
N VAL A 209 -12.22 -7.18 -11.99
CA VAL A 209 -12.65 -8.57 -12.11
C VAL A 209 -11.68 -9.23 -13.10
N PRO A 210 -10.71 -10.06 -12.66
CA PRO A 210 -9.66 -10.56 -13.54
C PRO A 210 -10.17 -11.34 -14.76
N SER A 211 -11.26 -12.08 -14.62
CA SER A 211 -11.88 -12.83 -15.72
C SER A 211 -12.50 -11.94 -16.81
N GLU A 212 -12.90 -10.72 -16.46
CA GLU A 212 -13.51 -9.75 -17.39
C GLU A 212 -12.48 -8.80 -18.01
N THR A 213 -11.30 -8.66 -17.39
CA THR A 213 -10.24 -7.75 -17.84
C THR A 213 -8.92 -8.49 -18.07
N PRO A 214 -8.75 -9.18 -19.23
CA PRO A 214 -7.57 -10.00 -19.51
C PRO A 214 -6.22 -9.26 -19.43
N SER A 215 -6.19 -7.96 -19.79
CA SER A 215 -4.96 -7.15 -19.68
C SER A 215 -4.52 -6.96 -18.23
N MET A 216 -5.46 -6.69 -17.33
CA MET A 216 -5.21 -6.57 -15.90
C MET A 216 -4.84 -7.90 -15.27
N GLN A 217 -5.53 -8.98 -15.62
CA GLN A 217 -5.16 -10.33 -15.17
C GLN A 217 -3.72 -10.66 -15.56
N LYS A 218 -3.32 -10.37 -16.81
CA LYS A 218 -1.95 -10.58 -17.27
C LYS A 218 -0.95 -9.78 -16.45
N LEU A 219 -1.19 -8.48 -16.22
CA LEU A 219 -0.28 -7.63 -15.43
C LEU A 219 -0.13 -8.12 -13.98
N LEU A 220 -1.25 -8.50 -13.34
CA LEU A 220 -1.27 -9.06 -11.99
C LEU A 220 -0.44 -10.35 -11.91
N THR A 221 -0.64 -11.25 -12.86
CA THR A 221 0.09 -12.50 -12.96
C THR A 221 1.59 -12.25 -13.18
N GLU A 222 1.95 -11.45 -14.17
CA GLU A 222 3.35 -11.14 -14.50
C GLU A 222 4.09 -10.53 -13.31
N GLN A 223 3.47 -9.56 -12.62
CA GLN A 223 4.04 -8.94 -11.42
C GLN A 223 4.27 -9.97 -10.31
N SER A 224 3.25 -10.79 -10.02
CA SER A 224 3.31 -11.82 -8.98
C SER A 224 4.44 -12.81 -9.24
N CYS A 225 4.55 -13.27 -10.49
CA CYS A 225 5.57 -14.25 -10.88
C CYS A 225 6.99 -13.68 -10.84
N ARG A 226 7.21 -12.44 -11.30
CA ARG A 226 8.56 -11.86 -11.26
C ARG A 226 9.02 -11.53 -9.85
N LEU A 227 8.14 -11.11 -8.94
CA LEU A 227 8.50 -10.93 -7.53
C LEU A 227 8.81 -12.28 -6.85
N ALA A 228 8.01 -13.32 -7.11
CA ALA A 228 8.29 -14.65 -6.59
C ALA A 228 9.62 -15.20 -7.11
N ALA A 229 9.93 -14.98 -8.40
CA ALA A 229 11.19 -15.38 -9.00
C ALA A 229 12.40 -14.65 -8.39
N LEU A 230 12.28 -13.37 -8.04
CA LEU A 230 13.33 -12.64 -7.32
C LEU A 230 13.62 -13.25 -5.94
N ARG A 231 12.59 -13.73 -5.24
CA ARG A 231 12.72 -14.26 -3.87
C ARG A 231 13.17 -15.72 -3.83
N HIS A 232 12.67 -16.54 -4.74
CA HIS A 232 12.80 -18.00 -4.67
C HIS A 232 13.56 -18.62 -5.85
N GLY A 233 13.82 -17.85 -6.91
CA GLY A 233 14.27 -18.38 -8.21
C GLY A 233 13.08 -18.80 -9.10
N GLU A 234 13.29 -18.82 -10.42
CA GLU A 234 12.22 -19.03 -11.40
C GLU A 234 11.48 -20.37 -11.24
N GLU A 235 12.23 -21.48 -11.12
CA GLU A 235 11.65 -22.81 -11.04
C GLU A 235 10.84 -23.01 -9.74
N GLU A 236 11.35 -22.48 -8.63
CA GLU A 236 10.65 -22.56 -7.35
C GLU A 236 9.42 -21.65 -7.32
N ALA A 237 9.50 -20.47 -7.92
CA ALA A 237 8.35 -19.57 -8.06
C ALA A 237 7.20 -20.23 -8.83
N LYS A 238 7.49 -20.92 -9.95
CA LYS A 238 6.50 -21.71 -10.70
C LYS A 238 5.92 -22.84 -9.88
N ARG A 239 6.70 -23.44 -8.97
CA ARG A 239 6.22 -24.49 -8.07
C ARG A 239 5.29 -23.95 -6.99
N ILE A 240 5.69 -22.89 -6.29
CA ILE A 240 4.92 -22.26 -5.21
C ILE A 240 3.62 -21.66 -5.74
N LEU A 241 3.72 -20.92 -6.85
CA LEU A 241 2.60 -20.23 -7.47
C LEU A 241 2.11 -20.96 -8.72
N LYS A 242 2.03 -22.30 -8.69
CA LYS A 242 1.67 -23.11 -9.87
C LYS A 242 0.37 -22.68 -10.55
N ALA A 243 -0.63 -22.26 -9.79
CA ALA A 243 -1.92 -21.81 -10.34
C ALA A 243 -1.83 -20.46 -11.06
N VAL A 244 -0.79 -19.67 -10.82
CA VAL A 244 -0.62 -18.30 -11.35
C VAL A 244 0.53 -18.23 -12.36
N CYS A 245 1.65 -18.89 -12.07
CA CYS A 245 2.90 -18.83 -12.83
C CYS A 245 3.23 -20.11 -13.61
N GLY A 246 2.41 -21.16 -13.47
CA GLY A 246 2.61 -22.48 -14.07
C GLY A 246 2.04 -22.64 -15.46
#